data_AF-A0A3D2UQP8-F1
#
_entry.id   AF-A0A3D2UQP8-F1
#
_cell.length_a   1.000
_cell.length_b   1.000
_cell.length_c   1.000
_cell.angle_alpha   90.00
_cell.angle_beta   90.00
_cell.angle_gamma   90.00
#
_symmetry.space_group_name_H-M   'P 1'
#
loop_
_entity.id
_entity.type
_entity.pdbx_description
1 polymer ?
#
loop_
_entity_poly.entity_id
_entity_poly.type
_entity_poly.pdbx_seq_one_letter_code
_entity_poly.pdbx_strand_id
1 'polypeptide(L)'
;MQQIPLIKNVREMNQYFPITNMLIETEIDEFHQLIIHIAEHPNFDLQLISENKNKLTEIPNTIRYLVAGHLAEVFFYRQNILEKFLSQPRHFQIYTTPEAFHQDGGVAGGCYNPSRECIQLVISRLFEGFNATPGVCPFLHELGHMLDFFDAGTGSMKRSEGLYPGLNPKDGDLYNPLARDLFIKGKRLELDRYLALGRGDLTQPLPIGHPYVFQNDGEFVA
;
A
#
# COMPACT_ATOMS: atom_id res chain seq x y z
N MET A 1 20.21 -15.54 -1.24
CA MET A 1 18.76 -15.85 -1.26
C MET A 1 18.32 -16.19 0.15
N GLN A 2 17.50 -15.34 0.78
CA GLN A 2 16.73 -15.78 1.95
C GLN A 2 15.72 -16.83 1.48
N GLN A 3 15.59 -17.94 2.21
CA GLN A 3 14.55 -18.92 1.92
C GLN A 3 13.18 -18.28 2.22
N ILE A 4 12.32 -18.18 1.20
CA ILE A 4 10.94 -17.73 1.40
C ILE A 4 10.21 -18.85 2.17
N PRO A 5 9.64 -18.56 3.35
CA PRO A 5 8.95 -19.58 4.13
C PRO A 5 7.74 -20.12 3.36
N LEU A 6 7.49 -21.42 3.46
CA LEU A 6 6.32 -22.07 2.87
C LEU A 6 5.13 -21.89 3.81
N ILE A 7 4.23 -20.96 3.48
CA ILE A 7 3.08 -20.63 4.32
C ILE A 7 1.86 -21.46 3.92
N LYS A 8 1.28 -22.16 4.90
CA LYS A 8 0.10 -23.02 4.70
C LYS A 8 -1.20 -22.33 5.12
N ASN A 9 -1.12 -21.35 6.02
CA ASN A 9 -2.27 -20.60 6.52
C ASN A 9 -1.93 -19.10 6.64
N VAL A 10 -2.83 -18.22 6.20
CA VAL A 10 -2.69 -16.76 6.30
C VAL A 10 -2.43 -16.32 7.75
N ARG A 11 -2.95 -17.03 8.76
CA ARG A 11 -2.68 -16.77 10.18
C ARG A 11 -1.19 -16.74 10.54
N GLU A 12 -0.35 -17.51 9.84
CA GLU A 12 1.12 -17.53 10.05
C GLU A 12 1.78 -16.19 9.66
N MET A 13 1.04 -15.32 8.95
CA MET A 13 1.51 -14.03 8.45
C MET A 13 1.07 -12.84 9.30
N ASN A 14 0.35 -13.03 10.42
CA ASN A 14 -0.18 -11.92 11.23
C ASN A 14 0.89 -10.88 11.63
N GLN A 15 2.14 -11.31 11.83
CA GLN A 15 3.26 -10.39 12.13
C GLN A 15 3.50 -9.33 11.05
N TYR A 16 3.08 -9.57 9.81
CA TYR A 16 3.18 -8.65 8.68
C TYR A 16 1.94 -7.75 8.51
N PHE A 17 0.93 -7.91 9.36
CA PHE A 17 -0.34 -7.18 9.29
C PHE A 17 -0.67 -6.55 10.64
N PRO A 18 -0.10 -5.35 10.96
CA PRO A 18 -0.33 -4.65 12.22
C PRO A 18 -1.80 -4.49 12.60
N ILE A 19 -2.71 -4.40 11.62
CA ILE A 19 -4.15 -4.32 11.89
C ILE A 19 -4.65 -5.47 12.77
N THR A 20 -4.03 -6.66 12.69
CA THR A 20 -4.42 -7.83 13.48
C THR A 20 -4.26 -7.63 15.00
N ASN A 21 -3.46 -6.66 15.44
CA ASN A 21 -3.33 -6.31 16.86
C ASN A 21 -4.49 -5.42 17.36
N MET A 22 -5.30 -4.88 16.46
CA MET A 22 -6.41 -3.96 16.75
C MET A 22 -7.79 -4.60 16.60
N LEU A 23 -7.86 -5.75 15.93
CA LEU A 23 -9.09 -6.46 15.60
C LEU A 23 -9.45 -7.48 16.69
N ILE A 24 -10.76 -7.71 16.89
CA ILE A 24 -11.23 -8.85 17.69
C ILE A 24 -11.14 -10.15 16.87
N GLU A 25 -11.23 -11.33 17.51
CA GLU A 25 -11.02 -12.61 16.84
C GLU A 25 -11.90 -12.82 15.59
N THR A 26 -13.17 -12.41 15.64
CA THR A 26 -14.07 -12.52 14.48
C THR A 26 -13.65 -11.60 13.33
N GLU A 27 -13.17 -10.40 13.64
CA GLU A 27 -12.65 -9.47 12.63
C GLU A 27 -11.32 -9.94 12.05
N ILE A 28 -10.49 -10.64 12.85
CA ILE A 28 -9.27 -11.30 12.36
C ILE A 28 -9.61 -12.39 11.34
N ASP A 29 -10.64 -13.20 11.61
CA ASP A 29 -11.13 -14.19 10.66
C ASP A 29 -11.65 -13.53 9.37
N GLU A 30 -12.45 -12.47 9.48
CA GLU A 30 -12.93 -11.69 8.34
C GLU A 30 -11.77 -11.10 7.53
N PHE A 31 -10.75 -10.57 8.22
CA PHE A 31 -9.54 -10.07 7.58
C PHE A 31 -8.81 -11.16 6.80
N HIS A 32 -8.63 -12.35 7.35
CA HIS A 32 -7.99 -13.47 6.63
C HIS A 32 -8.80 -13.94 5.43
N GLN A 33 -10.13 -13.96 5.53
CA GLN A 33 -10.99 -14.25 4.38
C GLN A 33 -10.86 -13.18 3.29
N LEU A 34 -10.74 -11.91 3.68
CA LEU A 34 -10.52 -10.82 2.74
C LEU A 34 -9.18 -10.98 1.99
N ILE A 35 -8.11 -11.40 2.67
CA ILE A 35 -6.82 -11.69 2.04
C ILE A 35 -6.97 -12.76 0.95
N ILE A 36 -7.63 -13.86 1.27
CA ILE A 36 -7.86 -14.97 0.34
C ILE A 36 -8.69 -14.48 -0.86
N HIS A 37 -9.77 -13.74 -0.58
CA HIS A 37 -10.64 -13.19 -1.60
C HIS A 37 -9.88 -12.29 -2.58
N ILE A 38 -9.04 -11.38 -2.10
CA ILE A 38 -8.20 -10.51 -2.94
C ILE A 38 -7.18 -11.35 -3.73
N ALA A 39 -6.51 -12.29 -3.08
CA ALA A 39 -5.47 -13.12 -3.68
C ALA A 39 -5.97 -13.99 -4.85
N GLU A 40 -7.24 -14.36 -4.82
CA GLU A 40 -7.95 -15.14 -5.85
C GLU A 40 -8.72 -14.27 -6.86
N HIS A 41 -8.80 -12.96 -6.63
CA HIS A 41 -9.58 -12.06 -7.47
C HIS A 41 -9.01 -12.01 -8.91
N PRO A 42 -9.85 -12.10 -9.97
CA PRO A 42 -9.36 -12.16 -11.35
C PRO A 42 -8.61 -10.90 -11.81
N ASN A 43 -8.91 -9.75 -11.19
CA ASN A 43 -8.25 -8.48 -11.46
C ASN A 43 -7.03 -8.22 -10.56
N PHE A 44 -6.68 -9.13 -9.65
CA PHE A 44 -5.44 -9.07 -8.88
C PHE A 44 -4.29 -9.67 -9.72
N ASP A 45 -3.67 -8.84 -10.57
CA ASP A 45 -2.58 -9.26 -11.45
C ASP A 45 -1.23 -9.13 -10.74
N LEU A 46 -0.89 -10.16 -9.98
CA LEU A 46 0.42 -10.32 -9.35
C LEU A 46 1.34 -11.13 -10.26
N GLN A 47 2.54 -10.59 -10.50
CA GLN A 47 3.60 -11.22 -11.30
C GLN A 47 4.89 -11.28 -10.50
N LEU A 48 5.57 -12.43 -10.56
CA LEU A 48 6.90 -12.61 -9.99
C LEU A 48 7.93 -12.73 -11.11
N ILE A 49 8.86 -11.78 -11.17
CA ILE A 49 9.86 -11.62 -12.22
C ILE A 49 11.20 -12.15 -11.71
N SER A 50 11.74 -13.16 -12.40
CA SER A 50 13.03 -13.75 -12.06
C SER A 50 14.22 -12.87 -12.47
N GLU A 51 15.43 -13.23 -12.04
CA GLU A 51 16.68 -12.58 -12.41
C GLU A 51 16.89 -12.47 -13.94
N ASN A 52 16.32 -13.39 -14.71
CA ASN A 52 16.41 -13.44 -16.16
C ASN A 52 15.25 -12.70 -16.87
N LYS A 53 14.50 -11.86 -16.14
CA LYS A 53 13.30 -11.13 -16.61
C LYS A 53 12.14 -12.01 -17.08
N ASN A 54 12.16 -13.30 -16.78
CA ASN A 54 11.06 -14.21 -17.07
C ASN A 54 10.01 -14.14 -15.96
N LYS A 55 8.73 -14.09 -16.36
CA LYS A 55 7.60 -14.26 -15.44
C LYS A 55 7.58 -15.71 -14.95
N LEU A 56 7.61 -15.90 -13.64
CA LEU A 56 7.46 -17.22 -13.05
C LEU A 56 5.99 -17.65 -13.14
N THR A 57 5.76 -18.91 -13.50
CA THR A 57 4.42 -19.50 -13.63
C THR A 57 3.77 -19.75 -12.28
N GLU A 58 4.59 -20.06 -11.27
CA GLU A 58 4.16 -20.30 -9.90
C GLU A 58 4.65 -19.18 -9.00
N ILE A 59 3.70 -18.54 -8.29
CA ILE A 59 3.98 -17.50 -7.31
C ILE A 59 3.76 -18.10 -5.93
N PRO A 60 4.77 -18.12 -5.04
CA PRO A 60 4.60 -18.64 -3.69
C PRO A 60 3.44 -17.94 -2.96
N ASN A 61 2.61 -18.72 -2.26
CA ASN A 61 1.48 -18.19 -1.48
C ASN A 61 1.90 -17.09 -0.51
N THR A 62 3.10 -17.19 0.07
CA THR A 62 3.69 -16.15 0.92
C THR A 62 3.71 -14.79 0.24
N ILE A 63 4.14 -14.70 -1.02
CA ILE A 63 4.21 -13.42 -1.74
C ILE A 63 2.82 -12.96 -2.13
N ARG A 64 1.97 -13.89 -2.58
CA ARG A 64 0.59 -13.61 -2.97
C ARG A 64 -0.22 -13.04 -1.80
N TYR A 65 -0.20 -13.72 -0.66
CA TYR A 65 -0.92 -13.33 0.54
C TYR A 65 -0.32 -12.09 1.22
N LEU A 66 0.97 -11.82 1.08
CA LEU A 66 1.57 -10.61 1.63
C LEU A 66 1.07 -9.36 0.89
N VAL A 67 1.12 -9.37 -0.44
CA VAL A 67 0.60 -8.27 -1.26
C VAL A 67 -0.91 -8.10 -1.06
N ALA A 68 -1.67 -9.20 -1.14
CA ALA A 68 -3.12 -9.17 -0.90
C ALA A 68 -3.46 -8.72 0.53
N GLY A 69 -2.66 -9.10 1.51
CA GLY A 69 -2.83 -8.72 2.92
C GLY A 69 -2.60 -7.25 3.20
N HIS A 70 -1.62 -6.63 2.55
CA HIS A 70 -1.46 -5.18 2.64
C HIS A 70 -2.63 -4.42 2.00
N LEU A 71 -3.19 -4.93 0.89
CA LEU A 71 -4.43 -4.36 0.33
C LEU A 71 -5.61 -4.53 1.29
N ALA A 72 -5.77 -5.74 1.86
CA ALA A 72 -6.81 -6.00 2.85
C ALA A 72 -6.68 -5.06 4.06
N GLU A 73 -5.46 -4.79 4.52
CA GLU A 73 -5.19 -3.93 5.68
C GLU A 73 -5.63 -2.49 5.41
N VAL A 74 -5.26 -1.94 4.24
CA VAL A 74 -5.63 -0.58 3.85
C VAL A 74 -7.15 -0.44 3.68
N PHE A 75 -7.81 -1.47 3.16
CA PHE A 75 -9.22 -1.39 2.79
C PHE A 75 -10.20 -2.10 3.74
N PHE A 76 -9.74 -2.63 4.88
CA PHE A 76 -10.57 -3.46 5.76
C PHE A 76 -11.91 -2.79 6.12
N TYR A 77 -11.87 -1.51 6.51
CA TYR A 77 -13.07 -0.71 6.83
C TYR A 77 -13.69 0.03 5.63
N ARG A 78 -13.07 -0.07 4.44
CA ARG A 78 -13.47 0.61 3.20
C ARG A 78 -13.54 -0.36 2.03
N GLN A 79 -14.17 -1.52 2.24
CA GLN A 79 -14.31 -2.56 1.22
C GLN A 79 -15.04 -2.07 -0.04
N ASN A 80 -15.93 -1.07 0.10
CA ASN A 80 -16.56 -0.39 -1.04
C ASN A 80 -15.55 0.29 -1.98
N ILE A 81 -14.44 0.81 -1.45
CA ILE A 81 -13.34 1.33 -2.27
C ILE A 81 -12.54 0.18 -2.87
N LEU A 82 -12.29 -0.89 -2.12
CA LEU A 82 -11.59 -2.08 -2.63
C LEU A 82 -12.31 -2.70 -3.83
N GLU A 83 -13.64 -2.85 -3.76
CA GLU A 83 -14.46 -3.35 -4.86
C GLU A 83 -14.27 -2.51 -6.13
N LYS A 84 -14.21 -1.18 -5.98
CA LYS A 84 -13.92 -0.27 -7.09
C LYS A 84 -12.48 -0.37 -7.55
N PHE A 85 -11.53 -0.53 -6.63
CA PHE A 85 -10.12 -0.71 -6.94
C PHE A 85 -9.89 -2.00 -7.73
N LEU A 86 -10.57 -3.09 -7.39
CA LEU A 86 -10.48 -4.36 -8.10
C LEU A 86 -11.52 -4.51 -9.23
N SER A 87 -12.29 -3.47 -9.55
CA SER A 87 -13.24 -3.49 -10.68
C SER A 87 -12.55 -3.57 -12.05
N GLN A 88 -11.27 -3.24 -12.10
CA GLN A 88 -10.39 -3.35 -13.26
C GLN A 88 -9.06 -3.98 -12.82
N PRO A 89 -8.25 -4.54 -13.75
CA PRO A 89 -6.94 -5.10 -13.42
C PRO A 89 -6.05 -4.15 -12.61
N ARG A 90 -5.36 -4.72 -11.62
CA ARG A 90 -4.39 -4.03 -10.78
C ARG A 90 -3.09 -4.80 -10.80
N HIS A 91 -2.03 -4.11 -11.23
CA HIS A 91 -0.78 -4.75 -11.61
C HIS A 91 0.27 -4.59 -10.51
N PHE A 92 0.83 -5.72 -10.11
CA PHE A 92 1.90 -5.80 -9.12
C PHE A 92 3.03 -6.66 -9.70
N GLN A 93 4.19 -6.05 -9.91
CA GLN A 93 5.40 -6.74 -10.39
C GLN A 93 6.42 -6.83 -9.27
N ILE A 94 6.65 -8.05 -8.80
CA ILE A 94 7.62 -8.34 -7.76
C ILE A 94 8.87 -8.92 -8.40
N TYR A 95 10.04 -8.37 -8.10
CA TYR A 95 11.31 -8.76 -8.69
C TYR A 95 12.13 -9.58 -7.71
N THR A 96 12.65 -10.74 -8.13
CA THR A 96 13.45 -11.61 -7.24
C THR A 96 14.83 -11.03 -6.93
N THR A 97 15.35 -10.13 -7.77
CA THR A 97 16.66 -9.49 -7.60
C THR A 97 16.62 -7.99 -7.91
N PRO A 98 17.45 -7.17 -7.24
CA PRO A 98 17.61 -5.74 -7.58
C PRO A 98 18.06 -5.51 -9.03
N GLU A 99 18.88 -6.40 -9.58
CA GLU A 99 19.39 -6.30 -10.95
C GLU A 99 18.26 -6.37 -11.97
N ALA A 100 17.33 -7.32 -11.81
CA ALA A 100 16.17 -7.44 -12.71
C ALA A 100 15.25 -6.21 -12.61
N PHE A 101 15.10 -5.64 -11.41
CA PHE A 101 14.34 -4.41 -11.18
C PHE A 101 14.98 -3.20 -11.86
N HIS A 102 16.30 -3.00 -11.69
CA HIS A 102 17.03 -1.89 -12.32
C HIS A 102 17.00 -2.00 -13.85
N GLN A 103 17.13 -3.21 -14.40
CA GLN A 103 17.02 -3.45 -15.84
C GLN A 103 15.62 -3.17 -16.41
N ASP A 104 14.62 -3.00 -15.55
CA ASP A 104 13.26 -2.61 -15.95
C ASP A 104 12.96 -1.13 -15.69
N GLY A 105 13.99 -0.34 -15.37
CA GLY A 105 13.90 1.10 -15.16
C GLY A 105 13.62 1.52 -13.72
N GLY A 106 13.61 0.57 -12.77
CA GLY A 106 13.43 0.85 -11.36
C GLY A 106 14.62 1.56 -10.73
N VAL A 107 14.37 2.40 -9.72
CA VAL A 107 15.39 3.10 -8.93
C VAL A 107 15.05 2.93 -7.45
N ALA A 108 16.03 2.58 -6.61
CA ALA A 108 15.87 2.43 -5.15
C ALA A 108 14.93 1.30 -4.66
N GLY A 109 14.77 0.23 -5.45
CA GLY A 109 14.14 -1.03 -5.02
C GLY A 109 12.61 -1.05 -4.95
N GLY A 110 11.92 0.05 -5.24
CA GLY A 110 10.46 0.15 -5.33
C GLY A 110 10.02 1.40 -6.09
N CYS A 111 8.95 1.29 -6.88
CA CYS A 111 8.26 2.43 -7.49
C CYS A 111 6.84 2.07 -7.95
N TYR A 112 5.92 3.03 -7.89
CA TYR A 112 4.72 3.03 -8.73
C TYR A 112 5.04 3.62 -10.11
N ASN A 113 4.67 2.90 -11.18
CA ASN A 113 4.86 3.31 -12.57
C ASN A 113 3.52 3.71 -13.21
N PRO A 114 3.22 5.03 -13.35
CA PRO A 114 1.93 5.48 -13.88
C PRO A 114 1.65 5.03 -15.31
N SER A 115 2.68 4.90 -16.15
CA SER A 115 2.52 4.49 -17.55
C SER A 115 2.09 3.03 -17.71
N ARG A 116 2.35 2.22 -16.68
CA ARG A 116 2.01 0.79 -16.63
C ARG A 116 0.93 0.48 -15.60
N GLU A 117 0.45 1.49 -14.87
CA GLU A 117 -0.52 1.33 -13.78
C GLU A 117 -0.11 0.24 -12.78
N CYS A 118 1.20 0.19 -12.46
CA CYS A 118 1.81 -0.97 -11.83
C CYS A 118 2.75 -0.56 -10.70
N ILE A 119 2.64 -1.26 -9.56
CA ILE A 119 3.69 -1.24 -8.54
C ILE A 119 4.80 -2.20 -8.97
N GLN A 120 6.04 -1.73 -8.94
CA GLN A 120 7.24 -2.51 -9.21
C GLN A 120 8.08 -2.53 -7.93
N LEU A 121 8.37 -3.71 -7.38
CA LEU A 121 9.03 -3.81 -6.08
C LEU A 121 9.98 -5.00 -6.00
N VAL A 122 11.17 -4.83 -5.43
CA VAL A 122 12.06 -5.96 -5.13
C VAL A 122 11.47 -6.78 -3.99
N ILE A 123 11.48 -8.10 -4.12
CA ILE A 123 10.79 -9.03 -3.21
C ILE A 123 11.17 -8.86 -1.74
N SER A 124 12.43 -8.55 -1.42
CA SER A 124 12.88 -8.33 -0.05
C SER A 124 12.17 -7.15 0.62
N ARG A 125 11.79 -6.14 -0.16
CA ARG A 125 11.17 -4.89 0.30
C ARG A 125 9.73 -5.12 0.77
N LEU A 126 9.08 -6.22 0.39
CA LEU A 126 7.76 -6.59 0.91
C LEU A 126 7.79 -6.91 2.41
N PHE A 127 8.94 -7.31 2.95
CA PHE A 127 9.10 -7.72 4.35
C PHE A 127 9.67 -6.59 5.23
N GLU A 128 9.96 -5.43 4.65
CA GLU A 128 10.45 -4.25 5.37
C GLU A 128 9.32 -3.56 6.13
N GLY A 129 9.64 -2.96 7.29
CA GLY A 129 8.66 -2.30 8.17
C GLY A 129 7.98 -3.23 9.18
N PHE A 130 8.02 -4.54 8.95
CA PHE A 130 7.39 -5.56 9.80
C PHE A 130 8.40 -6.45 10.55
N ASN A 131 9.70 -6.26 10.28
CA ASN A 131 10.83 -6.88 10.98
C ASN A 131 11.68 -5.78 11.65
N ALA A 132 12.90 -6.12 12.13
CA ALA A 132 13.79 -5.29 12.97
C ALA A 132 14.15 -3.86 12.50
N THR A 133 13.63 -3.37 11.37
CA THR A 133 13.72 -1.97 10.92
C THR A 133 12.31 -1.35 10.90
N PRO A 134 11.83 -0.82 12.04
CA PRO A 134 10.54 -0.13 12.09
C PRO A 134 10.60 1.19 11.31
N GLY A 135 9.46 1.59 10.72
CA GLY A 135 9.26 2.94 10.16
C GLY A 135 9.51 3.11 8.66
N VAL A 136 9.64 2.02 7.89
CA VAL A 136 9.61 2.07 6.42
C VAL A 136 8.86 0.85 5.89
N CYS A 137 7.69 1.05 5.28
CA CYS A 137 6.97 0.01 4.55
C CYS A 137 6.93 0.37 3.05
N PRO A 138 7.91 -0.10 2.24
CA PRO A 138 8.02 0.28 0.82
C PRO A 138 6.77 -0.06 0.01
N PHE A 139 6.14 -1.21 0.28
CA PHE A 139 4.92 -1.58 -0.44
C PHE A 139 3.77 -0.60 -0.17
N LEU A 140 3.52 -0.26 1.09
CA LEU A 140 2.47 0.71 1.45
C LEU A 140 2.78 2.11 0.92
N HIS A 141 4.06 2.49 0.88
CA HIS A 141 4.50 3.74 0.25
C HIS A 141 4.13 3.78 -1.25
N GLU A 142 4.50 2.74 -2.02
CA GLU A 142 4.15 2.67 -3.45
C GLU A 142 2.65 2.51 -3.69
N LEU A 143 1.94 1.83 -2.79
CA LEU A 143 0.49 1.75 -2.83
C LEU A 143 -0.14 3.13 -2.64
N GLY A 144 0.41 3.98 -1.79
CA GLY A 144 0.00 5.38 -1.67
C GLY A 144 0.06 6.12 -3.01
N HIS A 145 1.21 6.06 -3.68
CA HIS A 145 1.37 6.64 -5.02
C HIS A 145 0.40 6.05 -6.05
N MET A 146 0.10 4.75 -5.96
CA MET A 146 -0.91 4.13 -6.82
C MET A 146 -2.30 4.70 -6.54
N LEU A 147 -2.68 4.84 -5.27
CA LEU A 147 -3.99 5.35 -4.86
C LEU A 147 -4.19 6.82 -5.20
N ASP A 148 -3.12 7.60 -5.27
CA ASP A 148 -3.16 8.96 -5.78
C ASP A 148 -3.63 9.07 -7.22
N PHE A 149 -3.24 8.10 -8.05
CA PHE A 149 -3.65 8.00 -9.44
C PHE A 149 -5.00 7.29 -9.57
N PHE A 150 -5.54 6.70 -8.51
CA PHE A 150 -6.77 5.93 -8.59
C PHE A 150 -8.01 6.82 -8.50
N ASP A 151 -8.82 6.84 -9.57
CA ASP A 151 -10.13 7.48 -9.58
C ASP A 151 -11.19 6.51 -9.05
N ALA A 152 -11.56 6.69 -7.79
CA ALA A 152 -12.52 5.84 -7.09
C ALA A 152 -13.92 5.88 -7.72
N GLY A 153 -14.31 7.01 -8.33
CA GLY A 153 -15.61 7.16 -8.98
C GLY A 153 -15.77 6.27 -10.21
N THR A 154 -14.70 6.05 -10.97
CA THR A 154 -14.72 5.25 -12.21
C THR A 154 -14.07 3.88 -12.09
N GLY A 155 -13.24 3.65 -11.07
CA GLY A 155 -12.47 2.42 -10.96
C GLY A 155 -11.24 2.39 -11.86
N SER A 156 -10.83 3.52 -12.48
CA SER A 156 -9.69 3.59 -13.41
C SER A 156 -8.48 4.32 -12.81
N MET A 157 -7.30 4.13 -13.40
CA MET A 157 -6.14 4.96 -13.08
C MET A 157 -6.14 6.20 -13.98
N LYS A 158 -5.91 7.36 -13.38
CA LYS A 158 -5.92 8.68 -14.00
C LYS A 158 -4.74 9.50 -13.50
N ARG A 159 -4.72 10.79 -13.82
CA ARG A 159 -3.74 11.73 -13.26
C ARG A 159 -3.92 11.85 -11.75
N SER A 160 -2.82 11.91 -11.01
CA SER A 160 -2.85 12.22 -9.59
C SER A 160 -3.58 13.55 -9.33
N GLU A 161 -4.66 13.47 -8.56
CA GLU A 161 -5.33 14.63 -7.97
C GLU A 161 -4.79 14.92 -6.55
N GLY A 162 -3.87 14.07 -6.06
CA GLY A 162 -3.28 14.15 -4.73
C GLY A 162 -4.33 14.02 -3.64
N LEU A 163 -5.39 13.24 -3.81
CA LEU A 163 -6.36 12.98 -2.75
C LEU A 163 -6.68 11.51 -2.75
N TYR A 164 -6.69 10.90 -1.56
CA TYR A 164 -7.04 9.50 -1.46
C TYR A 164 -8.49 9.21 -1.87
N PRO A 165 -8.75 7.99 -2.37
CA PRO A 165 -10.09 7.50 -2.67
C PRO A 165 -11.09 7.74 -1.54
N GLY A 166 -12.24 8.31 -1.89
CA GLY A 166 -13.33 8.63 -0.95
C GLY A 166 -13.15 9.96 -0.22
N LEU A 167 -12.09 10.73 -0.50
CA LEU A 167 -11.92 12.10 0.01
C LEU A 167 -12.33 13.17 -1.02
N ASN A 168 -12.54 12.80 -2.28
CA ASN A 168 -12.92 13.70 -3.34
C ASN A 168 -14.45 13.70 -3.53
N PRO A 169 -15.14 14.86 -3.56
CA PRO A 169 -16.58 14.91 -3.85
C PRO A 169 -16.98 14.24 -5.17
N LYS A 170 -16.05 14.16 -6.14
CA LYS A 170 -16.29 13.47 -7.42
C LYS A 170 -16.36 11.95 -7.30
N ASP A 171 -15.94 11.38 -6.16
CA ASP A 171 -15.99 9.93 -5.91
C ASP A 171 -17.43 9.42 -5.68
N GLY A 172 -18.42 10.31 -5.69
CA GLY A 172 -19.84 9.96 -5.60
C GLY A 172 -20.17 9.29 -4.27
N ASP A 173 -20.79 8.11 -4.32
CA ASP A 173 -21.24 7.38 -3.11
C ASP A 173 -20.08 6.94 -2.20
N LEU A 174 -18.84 6.95 -2.70
CA LEU A 174 -17.65 6.65 -1.89
C LEU A 174 -17.14 7.86 -1.10
N TYR A 175 -17.59 9.07 -1.46
CA TYR A 175 -17.15 10.29 -0.82
C TYR A 175 -17.65 10.36 0.64
N ASN A 176 -16.71 10.57 1.56
CA ASN A 176 -17.02 10.80 2.97
C ASN A 176 -16.56 12.21 3.37
N PRO A 177 -17.49 13.17 3.57
CA PRO A 177 -17.14 14.55 3.90
C PRO A 177 -16.46 14.69 5.27
N LEU A 178 -16.83 13.86 6.25
CA LEU A 178 -16.21 13.87 7.56
C LEU A 178 -14.76 13.35 7.48
N ALA A 179 -14.52 12.27 6.73
CA ALA A 179 -13.17 11.75 6.52
C ALA A 179 -12.27 12.79 5.82
N ARG A 180 -12.81 13.50 4.81
CA ARG A 180 -12.09 14.60 4.15
C ARG A 180 -11.72 15.71 5.13
N ASP A 181 -12.68 16.18 5.92
CA ASP A 181 -12.43 17.25 6.91
C ASP A 181 -11.37 16.84 7.95
N LEU A 182 -11.47 15.61 8.48
CA LEU A 182 -10.49 15.07 9.42
C LEU A 182 -9.10 14.91 8.79
N PHE A 183 -9.02 14.42 7.55
CA PHE A 183 -7.76 14.27 6.82
C PHE A 183 -7.05 15.62 6.63
N ILE A 184 -7.78 16.64 6.15
CA ILE A 184 -7.23 17.99 5.94
C ILE A 184 -6.76 18.59 7.28
N LYS A 185 -7.56 18.46 8.35
CA LYS A 185 -7.19 18.93 9.68
C LYS A 185 -5.94 18.23 10.23
N GLY A 186 -5.87 16.91 10.08
CA GLY A 186 -4.71 16.11 10.50
C GLY A 186 -3.44 16.52 9.76
N LYS A 187 -3.52 16.64 8.43
CA LYS A 187 -2.40 17.12 7.59
C LYS A 187 -1.92 18.51 8.01
N ARG A 188 -2.84 19.42 8.30
CA ARG A 188 -2.49 20.77 8.76
C ARG A 188 -1.78 20.74 10.12
N LEU A 189 -2.30 19.95 11.06
CA LEU A 189 -1.69 19.78 12.38
C LEU A 189 -0.26 19.22 12.28
N GLU A 190 -0.06 18.20 11.44
CA GLU A 190 1.27 17.61 11.23
C GLU A 190 2.26 18.60 10.59
N LEU A 191 1.81 19.42 9.64
CA LEU A 191 2.63 20.50 9.06
C LEU A 191 3.01 21.54 10.12
N ASP A 192 2.05 21.95 10.94
CA ASP A 192 2.28 22.96 11.99
C ASP A 192 3.29 22.44 13.03
N ARG A 193 3.22 21.14 13.40
CA ARG A 193 4.22 20.46 14.26
C ARG A 193 5.61 20.45 13.63
N TYR A 194 5.70 20.11 12.35
CA TYR A 194 6.98 20.10 11.63
C TYR A 194 7.62 21.50 11.58
N LEU A 195 6.83 22.53 11.26
CA LEU A 195 7.31 23.92 11.24
C LEU A 195 7.69 24.43 12.64
N ALA A 196 6.98 24.01 13.69
CA ALA A 196 7.34 24.32 15.07
C ALA A 196 8.71 23.72 15.43
N LEU A 197 8.91 22.43 15.16
CA LEU A 197 10.18 21.74 15.39
C LEU A 197 11.33 22.37 14.59
N GLY A 198 11.10 22.70 13.31
CA GLY A 198 12.08 23.38 12.45
C GLY A 198 12.47 24.78 12.95
N ARG A 199 11.61 25.42 13.76
CA ARG A 199 11.89 26.69 14.47
C ARG A 199 12.50 26.49 15.86
N GLY A 200 12.73 25.24 16.28
CA GLY A 200 13.29 24.90 17.58
C GLY A 200 12.28 24.80 18.72
N ASP A 201 10.98 24.78 18.43
CA ASP A 201 9.95 24.54 19.45
C ASP A 201 9.82 23.05 19.75
N LEU A 202 10.37 22.64 20.90
CA LEU A 202 10.36 21.26 21.40
C LEU A 202 9.14 20.95 22.28
N THR A 203 8.20 21.88 22.45
CA THR A 203 7.00 21.66 23.27
C THR A 203 5.90 20.90 22.54
N GLN A 204 5.98 20.85 21.20
CA GLN A 204 5.06 20.11 20.37
C GLN A 204 5.43 18.61 20.32
N PRO A 205 4.45 17.70 20.18
CA PRO A 205 4.73 16.32 19.82
C PRO A 205 5.55 16.24 18.52
N LEU A 206 6.45 15.26 18.44
CA LEU A 206 7.19 15.00 17.21
C LEU A 206 6.20 14.72 16.07
N PRO A 207 6.40 15.33 14.88
CA PRO A 207 5.60 14.99 13.71
C PRO A 207 5.79 13.50 13.38
N ILE A 208 4.69 12.85 13.03
CA ILE A 208 4.63 11.43 12.67
C ILE A 208 5.05 11.28 11.20
N GLY A 209 4.68 12.25 10.35
CA GLY A 209 4.99 12.24 8.91
C GLY A 209 6.36 12.82 8.54
N HIS A 210 7.01 12.23 7.53
CA HIS A 210 8.19 12.81 6.89
C HIS A 210 7.80 14.11 6.14
N PRO A 211 8.63 15.18 6.10
CA PRO A 211 8.29 16.44 5.43
C PRO A 211 7.84 16.40 3.97
N TYR A 212 8.05 15.28 3.26
CA TYR A 212 7.56 15.09 1.89
C TYR A 212 6.03 14.93 1.84
N VAL A 213 5.40 14.40 2.90
CA VAL A 213 3.94 14.20 2.99
C VAL A 213 3.12 15.50 3.01
N PHE A 214 3.81 16.65 3.13
CA PHE A 214 3.21 17.98 3.06
C PHE A 214 3.25 18.58 1.65
N GLN A 215 3.93 17.95 0.69
CA GLN A 215 4.08 18.49 -0.67
C GLN A 215 2.85 18.24 -1.55
N ASN A 216 2.10 17.18 -1.27
CA ASN A 216 0.80 16.90 -1.89
C ASN A 216 -0.14 16.24 -0.87
N ASP A 217 -1.44 16.16 -1.17
CA ASP A 217 -2.45 15.53 -0.30
C ASP A 217 -2.54 14.00 -0.46
N GLY A 218 -1.50 13.39 -1.05
CA GLY A 218 -1.51 12.05 -1.61
C GLY A 218 -0.41 11.09 -1.15
N GLU A 219 0.57 11.58 -0.40
CA GLU A 219 1.64 10.73 0.16
C GLU A 219 1.21 10.05 1.47
N PHE A 220 1.56 8.76 1.62
CA PHE A 220 1.30 7.98 2.84
C PHE A 220 2.28 8.41 3.93
N VAL A 221 1.80 8.45 5.18
CA VAL A 221 2.70 8.26 6.33
C VAL A 221 2.84 6.75 6.50
N ALA A 222 3.89 6.17 5.90
CA ALA A 222 4.22 4.75 6.00
C ALA A 222 5.03 4.44 7.27
#